data_AF-A0A0F8VS02-F1
#
_entry.id   AF-A0A0F8VS02-F1
#
_cell.length_a   1.000
_cell.length_b   1.000
_cell.length_c   1.000
_cell.angle_alpha   90.00
_cell.angle_beta   90.00
_cell.angle_gamma   90.00
#
_symmetry.space_group_name_H-M   'P 1'
#
loop_
_entity.id
_entity.type
_entity.pdbx_description
1 polymer ?
#
loop_
_entity_poly.entity_id
_entity_poly.type
_entity_poly.pdbx_seq_one_letter_code
_entity_poly.pdbx_strand_id
1 'polypeptide(L)'
;MAQKAAKTLAARNTSVLLRTHLITLALHSLFLLLHWTFNRPRSLKPYCLLACPTLAIEFYLDRLGRPAYNAADGSLRSPGEDLGAAGLTEYMWDILYWTWGCIGAACLFGDRAWWLWIVVPVYSVWLAYSTLTGVRSGLAGMGGEAEQTGGESKRQKKMEKRGGQRVQYR
;
A
#
# COMPACT_ATOMS: atom_id res chain seq x y z
N MET A 1 -28.01 -5.16 4.28
CA MET A 1 -26.58 -5.61 4.34
C MET A 1 -25.59 -4.48 4.06
N ALA A 2 -25.84 -3.57 3.11
CA ALA A 2 -24.93 -2.48 2.76
C ALA A 2 -24.50 -1.57 3.93
N GLN A 3 -25.42 -1.18 4.82
CA GLN A 3 -25.09 -0.37 6.00
C GLN A 3 -24.17 -1.09 7.00
N LYS A 4 -24.29 -2.42 7.15
CA LYS A 4 -23.42 -3.20 8.04
C LYS A 4 -21.99 -3.21 7.48
N ALA A 5 -21.85 -3.46 6.18
CA ALA A 5 -20.55 -3.45 5.50
C ALA A 5 -19.86 -2.07 5.58
N ALA A 6 -20.59 -0.98 5.38
CA ALA A 6 -20.05 0.38 5.52
C ALA A 6 -19.57 0.67 6.95
N LYS A 7 -20.37 0.31 7.97
CA LYS A 7 -19.97 0.47 9.38
C LYS A 7 -18.73 -0.37 9.74
N THR A 8 -18.65 -1.61 9.25
CA THR A 8 -17.47 -2.45 9.48
C THR A 8 -16.22 -1.90 8.80
N LEU A 9 -16.37 -1.33 7.58
CA LEU A 9 -15.26 -0.70 6.87
C LEU A 9 -14.77 0.55 7.62
N ALA A 10 -15.68 1.42 8.03
CA ALA A 10 -15.36 2.60 8.81
C ALA A 10 -14.59 2.26 10.11
N ALA A 11 -15.08 1.26 10.87
CA ALA A 11 -14.42 0.81 12.09
C ALA A 11 -13.01 0.24 11.81
N ARG A 12 -12.86 -0.57 10.75
CA ARG A 12 -11.55 -1.09 10.33
C ARG A 12 -10.60 0.04 9.98
N ASN A 13 -11.02 0.98 9.13
CA ASN A 13 -10.19 2.11 8.71
C ASN A 13 -9.72 2.95 9.91
N THR A 14 -10.62 3.28 10.84
CA THR A 14 -10.24 3.99 12.07
C THR A 14 -9.18 3.23 12.86
N SER A 15 -9.34 1.91 13.03
CA SER A 15 -8.35 1.09 13.77
C SER A 15 -6.97 1.05 13.08
N VAL A 16 -6.96 0.95 11.74
CA VAL A 16 -5.74 0.90 10.93
C VAL A 16 -5.02 2.24 10.98
N LEU A 17 -5.73 3.34 10.79
CA LEU A 17 -5.16 4.70 10.83
C LEU A 17 -4.60 5.00 12.23
N LEU A 18 -5.35 4.75 13.29
CA LEU A 18 -4.86 4.97 14.66
C LEU A 18 -3.59 4.16 14.97
N ARG A 19 -3.58 2.88 14.60
CA ARG A 19 -2.39 2.04 14.78
C ARG A 19 -1.20 2.57 13.98
N THR A 20 -1.45 3.05 12.76
CA THR A 20 -0.41 3.61 11.88
C THR A 20 0.19 4.86 12.48
N HIS A 21 -0.64 5.84 12.85
CA HIS A 21 -0.21 7.07 13.50
C HIS A 21 0.60 6.81 14.78
N LEU A 22 0.17 5.85 15.60
CA LEU A 22 0.88 5.48 16.82
C LEU A 22 2.25 4.87 16.54
N ILE A 23 2.36 3.96 15.56
CA ILE A 23 3.62 3.32 15.20
C ILE A 23 4.58 4.34 14.57
N THR A 24 4.09 5.15 13.62
CA THR A 24 4.86 6.25 13.04
C THR A 24 5.37 7.16 14.15
N LEU A 25 4.47 7.70 14.99
CA LEU A 25 4.87 8.59 16.09
C LEU A 25 5.92 7.93 16.98
N ALA A 26 5.71 6.69 17.40
CA ALA A 26 6.65 5.96 18.25
C ALA A 26 8.03 5.80 17.60
N LEU A 27 8.11 5.39 16.33
CA LEU A 27 9.36 5.19 15.62
C LEU A 27 10.11 6.50 15.37
N HIS A 28 9.40 7.54 14.94
CA HIS A 28 9.99 8.86 14.71
C HIS A 28 10.46 9.48 16.02
N SER A 29 9.65 9.41 17.09
CA SER A 29 10.07 9.86 18.42
C SER A 29 11.26 9.08 18.95
N LEU A 30 11.29 7.76 18.79
CA LEU A 30 12.43 6.93 19.20
C LEU A 30 13.71 7.32 18.45
N PHE A 31 13.63 7.44 17.13
CA PHE A 31 14.76 7.83 16.30
C PHE A 31 15.34 9.18 16.73
N LEU A 32 14.47 10.18 16.89
CA LEU A 32 14.85 11.52 17.29
C LEU A 32 15.41 11.56 18.72
N LEU A 33 14.79 10.82 19.65
CA LEU A 33 15.28 10.68 21.02
C LEU A 33 16.68 10.09 21.04
N LEU A 34 16.92 8.99 20.30
CA LEU A 34 18.25 8.38 20.22
C LEU A 34 19.28 9.33 19.59
N HIS A 35 18.88 10.08 18.56
CA HIS A 35 19.74 11.08 17.95
C HIS A 35 20.16 12.15 18.96
N TRP A 36 19.23 12.72 19.74
CA TRP A 36 19.57 13.77 20.70
C TRP A 36 20.24 13.27 21.98
N THR A 37 19.94 12.05 22.44
CA THR A 37 20.50 11.51 23.70
C THR A 37 21.82 10.76 23.50
N PHE A 38 21.96 10.00 22.43
CA PHE A 38 23.12 9.14 22.17
C PHE A 38 23.93 9.55 20.93
N ASN A 39 23.55 10.64 20.24
CA ASN A 39 24.18 11.10 19.00
C ASN A 39 24.22 10.01 17.91
N ARG A 40 23.20 9.15 17.90
CA ARG A 40 23.04 7.95 17.05
C ARG A 40 21.59 7.86 16.56
N PRO A 41 21.32 7.77 15.24
CA PRO A 41 22.26 7.86 14.11
C PRO A 41 22.85 9.26 13.99
N ARG A 42 24.00 9.42 13.34
CA ARG A 42 24.73 10.69 13.38
C ARG A 42 24.15 11.73 12.42
N SER A 43 23.49 11.28 11.34
CA SER A 43 23.00 12.16 10.28
C SER A 43 21.48 12.17 10.22
N LEU A 44 20.89 13.37 10.32
CA LEU A 44 19.46 13.59 10.07
C LEU A 44 19.12 13.73 8.58
N LYS A 45 20.13 13.87 7.71
CA LYS A 45 19.90 14.07 6.27
C LYS A 45 19.14 12.90 5.61
N PRO A 46 19.59 11.63 5.73
CA PRO A 46 18.86 10.51 5.12
C PRO A 46 17.49 10.33 5.78
N TYR A 47 17.39 10.57 7.09
CA TYR A 47 16.12 10.56 7.80
C TYR A 47 15.12 11.54 7.20
N CYS A 48 15.46 12.83 7.11
CA CYS A 48 14.55 13.83 6.54
C CYS A 48 14.21 13.55 5.07
N LEU A 49 15.18 13.11 4.28
CA LEU A 49 14.96 12.81 2.85
C LEU A 49 13.97 11.64 2.66
N LEU A 50 14.13 10.57 3.44
CA LEU A 50 13.43 9.31 3.23
C LEU A 50 12.15 9.20 4.06
N ALA A 51 12.05 9.93 5.19
CA ALA A 51 10.84 10.03 6.00
C ALA A 51 9.79 10.97 5.40
N CYS A 52 10.19 12.03 4.68
CA CYS A 52 9.24 12.99 4.12
C CYS A 52 8.22 12.33 3.15
N PRO A 53 8.64 11.49 2.18
CA PRO A 53 7.71 10.76 1.33
C PRO A 53 6.75 9.86 2.11
N THR A 54 7.20 9.24 3.20
CA THR A 54 6.33 8.35 3.98
C THR A 54 5.30 9.08 4.81
N LEU A 55 5.66 10.23 5.38
CA LEU A 55 4.68 11.10 6.05
C LEU A 55 3.64 11.63 5.07
N ALA A 56 4.04 11.93 3.83
CA ALA A 56 3.10 12.32 2.77
C ALA A 56 2.15 11.17 2.38
N ILE A 57 2.66 9.94 2.28
CA ILE A 57 1.83 8.74 2.04
C ILE A 57 0.85 8.52 3.19
N GLU A 58 1.31 8.59 4.44
CA GLU A 58 0.45 8.43 5.62
C GLU A 58 -0.65 9.48 5.67
N PHE A 59 -0.32 10.74 5.38
CA PHE A 59 -1.30 11.82 5.27
C PHE A 59 -2.33 11.55 4.16
N TYR A 60 -1.88 11.05 3.01
CA TYR A 60 -2.78 10.69 1.91
C TYR A 60 -3.71 9.53 2.30
N LEU A 61 -3.19 8.48 2.93
CA LEU A 61 -3.98 7.34 3.42
C LEU A 61 -4.98 7.76 4.50
N ASP A 62 -4.61 8.67 5.41
CA ASP A 62 -5.54 9.24 6.39
C ASP A 62 -6.68 9.95 5.69
N ARG A 63 -6.39 10.83 4.73
CA ARG A 63 -7.41 11.54 3.98
C ARG A 63 -8.34 10.61 3.20
N LEU A 64 -7.80 9.50 2.68
CA LEU A 64 -8.54 8.54 1.87
C LEU A 64 -9.45 7.63 2.72
N GLY A 65 -8.92 7.13 3.84
CA GLY A 65 -9.58 6.13 4.68
C GLY A 65 -10.42 6.71 5.82
N ARG A 66 -10.26 8.00 6.16
CA ARG A 66 -10.93 8.60 7.33
C ARG A 66 -12.45 8.62 7.16
N PRO A 67 -13.21 7.96 8.06
CA PRO A 67 -14.66 7.99 8.01
C PRO A 67 -15.21 9.38 8.33
N ALA A 68 -16.24 9.79 7.59
CA ALA A 68 -16.95 11.03 7.81
C ALA A 68 -18.31 10.75 8.47
N TYR A 69 -18.63 11.53 9.50
CA TYR A 69 -19.90 11.45 10.23
C TYR A 69 -20.66 12.77 10.10
N ASN A 70 -21.98 12.70 10.13
CA ASN A 70 -22.86 13.86 10.14
C ASN A 70 -22.84 14.52 11.52
N ALA A 71 -22.66 15.84 11.57
CA ALA A 71 -22.56 16.57 12.84
C ALA A 71 -23.88 16.69 13.60
N ALA A 72 -25.02 16.58 12.91
CA ALA A 72 -26.34 16.78 13.50
C ALA A 72 -26.86 15.55 14.29
N ASP A 73 -26.58 14.35 13.81
CA ASP A 73 -27.15 13.09 14.29
C ASP A 73 -26.10 12.00 14.55
N GLY A 74 -24.82 12.26 14.25
CA GLY A 74 -23.73 11.30 14.39
C GLY A 74 -23.78 10.13 13.41
N SER A 75 -24.67 10.19 12.41
CA SER A 75 -24.80 9.10 11.45
C SER A 75 -23.60 9.03 10.49
N LEU A 76 -23.23 7.82 10.10
CA LEU A 76 -22.10 7.61 9.18
C LEU A 76 -22.45 8.14 7.79
N ARG A 77 -21.73 9.17 7.34
CA ARG A 77 -21.90 9.79 6.01
C ARG A 77 -21.08 9.09 4.95
N SER A 78 -19.82 8.78 5.24
CA SER A 78 -18.93 8.03 4.35
C SER A 78 -17.97 7.15 5.17
N PRO A 79 -17.80 5.87 4.83
CA PRO A 79 -16.83 5.01 5.51
C PRO A 79 -15.37 5.29 5.12
N GLY A 80 -15.11 6.15 4.13
CA GLY A 80 -13.79 6.26 3.48
C GLY A 80 -13.56 5.16 2.45
N GLU A 81 -12.45 5.22 1.72
CA GLU A 81 -12.06 4.12 0.82
C GLU A 81 -11.47 2.95 1.60
N ASP A 82 -11.45 1.76 0.98
CA ASP A 82 -10.84 0.59 1.59
C ASP A 82 -9.32 0.70 1.61
N LEU A 83 -8.77 0.92 2.81
CA LEU A 83 -7.31 0.95 3.01
C LEU A 83 -6.65 -0.41 2.74
N GLY A 84 -7.42 -1.49 2.61
CA GLY A 84 -6.93 -2.80 2.19
C GLY A 84 -7.08 -3.08 0.69
N ALA A 85 -7.36 -2.06 -0.14
CA ALA A 85 -7.45 -2.23 -1.58
C ALA A 85 -6.11 -2.69 -2.18
N ALA A 86 -6.16 -3.69 -3.06
CA ALA A 86 -4.98 -4.18 -3.77
C ALA A 86 -4.49 -3.14 -4.81
N GLY A 87 -3.20 -3.20 -5.16
CA GLY A 87 -2.59 -2.33 -6.15
C GLY A 87 -1.91 -1.12 -5.53
N LEU A 88 -2.37 0.10 -5.83
CA LEU A 88 -1.68 1.33 -5.39
C LEU A 88 -1.71 1.51 -3.86
N THR A 89 -2.85 1.27 -3.22
CA THR A 89 -2.98 1.40 -1.76
C THR A 89 -2.11 0.36 -1.03
N GLU A 90 -2.10 -0.88 -1.52
CA GLU A 90 -1.17 -1.92 -1.05
C GLU A 90 0.29 -1.50 -1.20
N TYR A 91 0.67 -0.96 -2.36
CA TYR A 91 2.02 -0.45 -2.58
C TYR A 91 2.40 0.73 -1.66
N MET A 92 1.44 1.62 -1.35
CA MET A 92 1.65 2.68 -0.37
C MET A 92 1.94 2.12 1.04
N TRP A 93 1.23 1.05 1.42
CA TRP A 93 1.51 0.34 2.67
C TRP A 93 2.87 -0.34 2.66
N ASP A 94 3.28 -0.94 1.55
CA ASP A 94 4.60 -1.57 1.41
C ASP A 94 5.72 -0.56 1.66
N ILE A 95 5.65 0.63 1.04
CA ILE A 95 6.64 1.69 1.25
C ILE A 95 6.67 2.14 2.71
N LEU A 96 5.49 2.31 3.31
CA LEU A 96 5.34 2.80 4.68
C LEU A 96 5.92 1.79 5.69
N TYR A 97 5.53 0.52 5.59
CA TYR A 97 6.05 -0.56 6.44
C TYR A 97 7.54 -0.82 6.22
N TRP A 98 8.03 -0.75 4.98
CA TRP A 98 9.46 -0.91 4.70
C TRP A 98 10.27 0.22 5.32
N THR A 99 9.77 1.45 5.25
CA THR A 99 10.46 2.62 5.83
C THR A 99 10.45 2.57 7.36
N TRP A 100 9.37 2.10 7.99
CA TRP A 100 9.38 1.81 9.43
C TRP A 100 10.50 0.83 9.81
N GLY A 101 10.67 -0.23 9.01
CA GLY A 101 11.79 -1.16 9.16
C GLY A 101 13.15 -0.48 9.00
N CYS A 102 13.31 0.41 8.02
CA CYS A 102 14.53 1.19 7.83
C CYS A 102 14.83 2.12 9.01
N ILE A 103 13.82 2.80 9.57
CA ILE A 103 13.96 3.66 10.75
C ILE A 103 14.42 2.82 11.96
N GLY A 104 13.74 1.71 12.22
CA GLY A 104 14.13 0.78 13.29
C GLY A 104 15.54 0.23 13.11
N ALA A 105 15.91 -0.17 11.89
CA ALA A 105 17.25 -0.62 11.57
C ALA A 105 18.29 0.49 11.73
N ALA A 106 17.97 1.74 11.39
CA ALA A 106 18.85 2.88 11.61
C ALA A 106 19.09 3.13 13.10
N CYS A 107 18.07 2.98 13.94
CA CYS A 107 18.22 3.05 15.40
C CYS A 107 19.22 2.00 15.95
N LEU A 108 19.26 0.80 15.36
CA LEU A 108 20.12 -0.30 15.81
C LEU A 108 21.52 -0.29 15.19
N PHE A 109 21.60 -0.11 13.87
CA PHE A 109 22.82 -0.28 13.07
C PHE A 109 23.43 1.07 12.61
N GLY A 110 22.78 2.19 12.92
CA GLY A 110 23.21 3.53 12.54
C GLY A 110 22.94 3.87 11.07
N ASP A 111 23.64 4.89 10.56
CA ASP A 111 23.34 5.51 9.26
C ASP A 111 23.45 4.56 8.05
N ARG A 112 24.19 3.45 8.17
CA ARG A 112 24.32 2.46 7.08
C ARG A 112 23.02 1.72 6.79
N ALA A 113 22.12 1.63 7.76
CA ALA A 113 20.84 0.94 7.58
C ALA A 113 19.94 1.61 6.52
N TRP A 114 20.15 2.89 6.23
CA TRP A 114 19.41 3.60 5.19
C TRP A 114 19.62 3.02 3.78
N TRP A 115 20.69 2.24 3.56
CA TRP A 115 20.88 1.50 2.30
C TRP A 115 19.76 0.48 2.04
N LEU A 116 19.07 -0.02 3.07
CA LEU A 116 17.90 -0.89 2.91
C LEU A 116 16.76 -0.19 2.16
N TRP A 117 16.72 1.14 2.19
CA TRP A 117 15.68 1.91 1.53
C TRP A 117 15.78 1.87 0.00
N ILE A 118 16.95 1.56 -0.58
CA ILE A 118 17.14 1.45 -2.04
C ILE A 118 16.23 0.41 -2.69
N VAL A 119 15.78 -0.57 -1.92
CA VAL A 119 14.78 -1.54 -2.39
C VAL A 119 13.52 -0.84 -2.90
N VAL A 120 13.09 0.25 -2.28
CA VAL A 120 11.90 1.01 -2.68
C VAL A 120 12.02 1.52 -4.13
N PRO A 121 12.98 2.40 -4.50
CA PRO A 121 13.08 2.91 -5.87
C PRO A 121 13.37 1.82 -6.90
N VAL A 122 14.18 0.81 -6.56
CA VAL A 122 14.44 -0.33 -7.46
C VAL A 122 13.14 -1.07 -7.78
N TYR A 123 12.34 -1.36 -6.76
CA TYR A 123 11.06 -2.02 -6.93
C TYR A 123 10.04 -1.11 -7.66
N SER A 124 10.01 0.20 -7.38
CA SER A 124 9.16 1.16 -8.11
C SER A 124 9.44 1.14 -9.61
N VAL A 125 10.72 1.15 -10.00
CA VAL A 125 11.13 1.11 -11.42
C VAL A 125 10.72 -0.21 -12.06
N TRP A 126 10.94 -1.33 -11.37
CA TRP A 126 10.54 -2.64 -11.87
C TRP A 126 9.02 -2.78 -12.02
N LEU A 127 8.24 -2.29 -11.06
CA LEU A 127 6.78 -2.29 -11.10
C LEU A 127 6.25 -1.40 -12.23
N ALA A 128 6.84 -0.22 -12.42
CA ALA A 128 6.50 0.67 -13.53
C ALA A 128 6.84 0.02 -14.89
N TYR A 129 8.01 -0.61 -15.01
CA TYR A 129 8.44 -1.30 -16.23
C TYR A 129 7.52 -2.46 -16.60
N SER A 130 7.22 -3.35 -15.63
CA SER A 130 6.33 -4.50 -15.83
C SER A 130 4.91 -4.07 -16.18
N THR A 131 4.41 -3.00 -15.56
CA THR A 131 3.08 -2.44 -15.87
C THR A 131 3.04 -1.87 -17.29
N LEU A 132 4.04 -1.07 -17.69
CA LEU A 132 4.09 -0.46 -19.02
C LEU A 132 4.26 -1.50 -20.14
N THR A 133 5.11 -2.51 -19.92
CA THR A 133 5.30 -3.61 -20.88
C THR A 133 4.08 -4.51 -20.98
N GLY A 134 3.42 -4.83 -19.85
CA GLY A 134 2.16 -5.57 -19.84
C GLY A 134 1.03 -4.85 -20.55
N VAL A 135 0.89 -3.53 -20.36
CA VAL A 135 -0.08 -2.70 -21.08
C VAL A 135 0.22 -2.67 -22.58
N ARG A 136 1.49 -2.45 -22.97
CA ARG A 136 1.90 -2.46 -24.39
C ARG A 136 1.67 -3.82 -25.04
N SER A 137 1.98 -4.92 -24.36
CA SER A 137 1.71 -6.27 -24.85
C SER A 137 0.22 -6.56 -24.95
N GLY A 138 -0.60 -6.09 -24.01
CA GLY A 138 -2.04 -6.24 -24.05
C GLY A 138 -2.71 -5.44 -25.17
N LEU A 139 -2.19 -4.24 -25.48
CA LEU A 139 -2.63 -3.43 -26.61
C LEU A 139 -2.10 -3.95 -27.95
N ALA A 140 -0.87 -4.47 -28.02
CA ALA A 140 -0.31 -5.09 -29.22
C ALA A 140 -0.96 -6.46 -29.53
N GLY A 141 -1.34 -7.22 -28.50
CA GLY A 141 -2.08 -8.48 -28.63
C GLY A 141 -3.55 -8.33 -29.03
N MET A 142 -4.08 -7.09 -29.11
CA MET A 142 -5.35 -6.81 -29.78
C MET A 142 -5.22 -6.73 -31.31
N GLY A 143 -4.01 -6.83 -31.86
CA GLY A 143 -3.70 -6.79 -33.30
C GLY A 143 -3.07 -8.07 -33.88
N GLY A 144 -2.89 -9.14 -33.10
CA GLY A 144 -2.30 -10.38 -33.58
C GLY A 144 -2.28 -11.45 -32.49
N GLU A 145 -2.63 -12.68 -32.86
CA GLU A 145 -2.75 -13.91 -32.07
C GLU A 145 -2.05 -13.90 -30.70
N ALA A 146 -2.87 -13.91 -29.65
CA ALA A 146 -2.44 -13.89 -28.27
C ALA A 146 -1.95 -15.27 -27.80
N GLU A 147 -0.62 -15.41 -27.69
CA GLU A 147 0.01 -16.41 -26.86
C GLU A 147 -0.14 -16.01 -25.38
N GLN A 148 -0.74 -16.91 -24.60
CA GLN A 148 -1.16 -16.71 -23.22
C GLN A 148 0.02 -16.59 -22.27
N THR A 149 0.25 -15.41 -21.70
CA THR A 149 0.90 -15.27 -20.39
C THR A 149 0.25 -14.13 -19.59
N GLY A 150 -0.83 -14.45 -18.89
CA GLY A 150 -1.50 -13.55 -17.96
C GLY A 150 -2.40 -14.36 -17.03
N GLY A 151 -2.03 -14.41 -15.75
CA GLY A 151 -2.65 -15.25 -14.73
C GLY A 151 -4.18 -15.26 -14.77
N GLU A 152 -4.73 -16.47 -14.87
CA GLU A 152 -6.16 -16.74 -14.96
C GLU A 152 -6.96 -15.99 -13.88
N SER A 153 -7.90 -15.16 -14.34
CA SER A 153 -8.91 -14.55 -13.50
C SER A 153 -9.67 -15.63 -12.74
N LYS A 154 -9.98 -15.41 -11.46
CA LYS A 154 -10.84 -16.33 -10.66
C LYS A 154 -12.20 -16.61 -11.34
N ARG A 155 -12.64 -15.77 -12.28
CA ARG A 155 -13.79 -16.02 -13.16
C ARG A 155 -13.53 -17.08 -14.24
N GLN A 156 -12.36 -17.08 -14.86
CA GLN A 156 -11.95 -18.06 -15.87
C GLN A 156 -11.83 -19.46 -15.25
N LYS A 157 -11.15 -19.59 -14.10
CA LYS A 157 -11.10 -20.86 -13.34
C LYS A 157 -12.48 -21.40 -12.97
N LYS A 158 -13.47 -20.52 -12.74
CA LYS A 158 -14.85 -20.92 -12.41
C LYS A 158 -15.64 -21.36 -13.65
N MET A 159 -15.33 -20.81 -14.82
CA MET A 159 -15.90 -21.23 -16.10
C MET A 159 -15.30 -22.57 -16.56
N GLU A 160 -14.00 -22.77 -16.39
CA GLU A 160 -13.32 -24.01 -16.74
C GLU A 160 -13.72 -25.18 -15.83
N LYS A 161 -13.80 -24.93 -14.50
CA LYS A 161 -14.34 -25.94 -13.56
C LYS A 161 -15.82 -26.27 -13.78
N ARG A 162 -16.56 -25.44 -14.53
CA ARG A 162 -17.97 -25.68 -14.86
C ARG A 162 -18.16 -26.46 -16.15
N GLY A 163 -17.09 -26.98 -16.75
CA GLY A 163 -17.16 -27.84 -17.92
C GLY A 163 -17.61 -27.04 -19.12
N GLY A 164 -16.64 -26.63 -19.95
CA GLY A 164 -16.91 -25.98 -21.24
C GLY A 164 -18.05 -26.70 -21.95
N GLN A 165 -19.19 -26.02 -22.05
CA GLN A 165 -20.42 -26.55 -22.60
C GLN A 165 -20.18 -26.75 -24.10
N ARG A 166 -19.71 -27.95 -24.47
CA ARG A 166 -19.71 -28.44 -25.85
C ARG A 166 -21.17 -28.58 -26.26
N VAL A 167 -21.74 -27.52 -26.83
CA VAL A 167 -22.96 -27.61 -27.61
C VAL A 167 -22.57 -28.29 -28.92
N GLN A 168 -22.76 -29.61 -28.99
CA GLN A 168 -22.78 -30.32 -30.26
C GLN A 168 -24.01 -29.86 -31.04
N TYR A 169 -23.79 -29.12 -32.13
CA TYR A 169 -24.79 -28.96 -33.17
C TYR A 169 -24.99 -30.31 -33.88
N ARG A 170 -26.24 -30.73 -33.99
CA ARG A 170 -26.69 -31.71 -35.00
C ARG A 170 -27.28 -30.96 -36.17
#